data_AF-A0AAW6WDZ8-F1
#
_entry.id   AF-A0AAW6WDZ8-F1
#
_cell.length_a   1.000
_cell.length_b   1.000
_cell.length_c   1.000
_cell.angle_alpha   90.00
_cell.angle_beta   90.00
_cell.angle_gamma   90.00
#
_symmetry.space_group_name_H-M   'P 1'
#
loop_
_entity.id
_entity.type
_entity.pdbx_description
1 polymer ?
#
loop_
_entity_poly.entity_id
_entity_poly.type
_entity_poly.pdbx_seq_one_letter_code
_entity_poly.pdbx_strand_id
1 'polypeptide(L)'
;MNNKLFELGRLTIVDLYDWNNRDILKYESYFQRQTAWRIKDRKFLIDSIFNNYPIPSIFICDADIDYDNLSKQYNVLDGRQRLESIFKFLKNEFDYEGRFFKDFNDTEKDQVLNYSIPIVQIYLKPNEVEKIKEIFKRLNTNSRNLNKIEKEATRLLEYDFMILCKILSNIIRPNEFEKYKEELNMLFQKDEDDENEISLEDDEKMDLNPSVSEIIIPENINYIQRLFLERDLIFTEYEIGRQVPLQYLLNILGSIILNKIIHRNLAEKEIINISESFSYYNVKEKIKEYNQVCEKIYTIFSNSSLEKFWISKYNLYSLSYFFATNRNISYSTTNEIVEKLNLFLRKNSQFEIYRRKAQERGNDKNTREERNQILEEIFIPEQK
;
A
#
# COMPACT_ATOMS: atom_id res chain seq x y z
N MET A 1 -38.80 -7.57 -21.86
CA MET A 1 -37.58 -8.07 -22.52
C MET A 1 -36.47 -8.04 -21.49
N ASN A 2 -35.84 -9.17 -21.18
CA ASN A 2 -34.72 -9.20 -20.23
C ASN A 2 -33.56 -8.40 -20.84
N ASN A 3 -33.32 -7.18 -20.33
CA ASN A 3 -32.14 -6.40 -20.67
C ASN A 3 -30.93 -7.05 -19.99
N LYS A 4 -30.42 -8.13 -20.60
CA LYS A 4 -29.16 -8.76 -20.19
C LYS A 4 -28.05 -7.73 -20.42
N LEU A 5 -27.40 -7.27 -19.36
CA LEU A 5 -26.33 -6.26 -19.42
C LEU A 5 -24.98 -6.86 -19.82
N PHE A 6 -24.79 -8.17 -19.61
CA PHE A 6 -23.56 -8.86 -19.95
C PHE A 6 -23.79 -10.35 -20.20
N GLU A 7 -22.85 -10.99 -20.90
CA GLU A 7 -22.76 -12.43 -21.11
C GLU A 7 -21.35 -12.93 -20.79
N LEU A 8 -21.26 -14.15 -20.26
CA LEU A 8 -20.01 -14.85 -20.05
C LEU A 8 -19.83 -15.85 -21.18
N GLY A 9 -18.63 -15.89 -21.75
CA GLY A 9 -18.25 -16.82 -22.80
C GLY A 9 -16.82 -17.27 -22.63
N ARG A 10 -16.34 -18.02 -23.61
CA ARG A 10 -14.93 -18.37 -23.76
C ARG A 10 -14.57 -18.33 -25.23
N LEU A 11 -13.36 -17.87 -25.53
CA LEU A 11 -12.77 -17.92 -26.87
C LEU A 11 -11.39 -18.52 -26.77
N THR A 12 -10.97 -19.28 -27.77
CA THR A 12 -9.60 -19.77 -27.83
C THR A 12 -8.64 -18.64 -28.24
N ILE A 13 -7.34 -18.83 -28.00
CA ILE A 13 -6.32 -17.90 -28.47
C ILE A 13 -6.37 -17.78 -30.00
N VAL A 14 -6.60 -18.88 -30.73
CA VAL A 14 -6.72 -18.84 -32.19
C VAL A 14 -7.94 -18.03 -32.65
N ASP A 15 -9.09 -18.15 -31.98
CA ASP A 15 -10.27 -17.33 -32.29
C ASP A 15 -9.99 -15.84 -32.09
N LEU A 16 -9.35 -15.48 -30.96
CA LEU A 16 -9.00 -14.10 -30.64
C LEU A 16 -7.96 -13.52 -31.59
N TYR A 17 -7.02 -14.35 -32.06
CA TYR A 17 -6.02 -13.96 -33.05
C TYR A 17 -6.67 -13.71 -34.42
N ASP A 18 -7.60 -14.56 -34.86
CA ASP A 18 -8.39 -14.35 -36.07
C ASP A 18 -9.23 -13.07 -35.97
N TRP A 19 -9.91 -12.85 -34.84
CA TRP A 19 -10.67 -11.62 -34.60
C TRP A 19 -9.78 -10.37 -34.66
N ASN A 20 -8.56 -10.44 -34.11
CA ASN A 20 -7.62 -9.34 -34.23
C ASN A 20 -7.18 -9.09 -35.67
N ASN A 21 -6.93 -10.13 -36.46
CA ASN A 21 -6.49 -10.00 -37.86
C ASN A 21 -7.60 -9.51 -38.80
N ARG A 22 -8.87 -9.75 -38.46
CA ARG A 22 -10.04 -9.25 -39.19
C ARG A 22 -10.52 -7.88 -38.70
N ASP A 23 -9.74 -7.20 -37.86
CA ASP A 23 -10.09 -5.92 -37.27
C ASP A 23 -11.43 -5.93 -36.51
N ILE A 24 -11.87 -7.10 -36.02
CA ILE A 24 -13.07 -7.27 -35.19
C ILE A 24 -12.83 -6.68 -33.80
N LEU A 25 -11.61 -6.78 -33.28
CA LEU A 25 -11.22 -6.17 -32.00
C LEU A 25 -10.73 -4.73 -32.20
N LYS A 26 -11.36 -3.79 -31.51
CA LYS A 26 -10.93 -2.40 -31.40
C LYS A 26 -10.33 -2.13 -30.02
N TYR A 27 -9.42 -1.16 -29.95
CA TYR A 27 -8.67 -0.81 -28.73
C TYR A 27 -8.80 0.67 -28.39
N GLU A 28 -9.99 1.23 -28.58
CA GLU A 28 -10.25 2.65 -28.36
C GLU A 28 -10.06 3.03 -26.88
N SER A 29 -9.25 4.07 -26.68
CA SER A 29 -8.71 4.49 -25.40
C SER A 29 -9.70 5.33 -24.59
N TYR A 30 -10.79 4.74 -24.10
CA TYR A 30 -11.75 5.49 -23.29
C TYR A 30 -11.47 5.45 -21.77
N PHE A 31 -10.78 4.41 -21.25
CA PHE A 31 -10.69 4.16 -19.80
C PHE A 31 -9.36 3.64 -19.22
N GLN A 32 -8.29 3.52 -20.02
CA GLN A 32 -7.06 2.85 -19.56
C GLN A 32 -6.01 3.81 -19.00
N ARG A 33 -5.34 3.39 -17.91
CA ARG A 33 -4.06 3.97 -17.46
C ARG A 33 -2.96 3.35 -18.32
N GLN A 34 -2.26 4.16 -19.10
CA GLN A 34 -1.17 3.68 -19.97
C GLN A 34 0.09 3.40 -19.14
N THR A 35 0.18 2.19 -18.60
CA THR A 35 1.46 1.58 -18.22
C THR A 35 1.60 0.30 -19.01
N ALA A 36 2.56 0.28 -19.95
CA ALA A 36 2.83 -0.88 -20.78
C ALA A 36 3.41 -2.03 -19.94
N TRP A 37 3.02 -3.27 -20.25
CA TRP A 37 3.66 -4.45 -19.66
C TRP A 37 5.11 -4.56 -20.13
N ARG A 38 6.01 -4.78 -19.17
CA ARG A 38 7.43 -5.10 -19.44
C ARG A 38 7.53 -6.51 -19.98
N ILE A 39 8.66 -6.82 -20.62
CA ILE A 39 8.85 -8.13 -21.26
C ILE A 39 8.61 -9.31 -20.29
N LYS A 40 9.06 -9.19 -19.03
CA LYS A 40 8.84 -10.18 -17.98
C LYS A 40 7.36 -10.48 -17.72
N ASP A 41 6.51 -9.44 -17.66
CA ASP A 41 5.07 -9.60 -17.43
C ASP A 41 4.42 -10.35 -18.61
N ARG A 42 4.96 -10.17 -19.83
CA ARG A 42 4.50 -10.88 -21.03
C ARG A 42 4.92 -12.34 -20.99
N LYS A 43 6.17 -12.64 -20.65
CA LYS A 43 6.67 -14.01 -20.51
C LYS A 43 5.89 -14.78 -19.44
N PHE A 44 5.61 -14.17 -18.29
CA PHE A 44 4.81 -14.78 -17.23
C PHE A 44 3.36 -15.11 -17.65
N LEU A 45 2.76 -14.28 -18.52
CA LEU A 45 1.47 -14.63 -19.12
C LEU A 45 1.57 -15.83 -20.05
N ILE A 46 2.62 -15.92 -20.87
CA ILE A 46 2.84 -17.07 -21.75
C ILE A 46 3.08 -18.32 -20.92
N ASP A 47 3.83 -18.23 -19.83
CA ASP A 47 4.00 -19.32 -18.85
C ASP A 47 2.64 -19.82 -18.33
N SER A 48 1.77 -18.89 -17.91
CA SER A 48 0.43 -19.24 -17.41
C SER A 48 -0.40 -19.97 -18.47
N ILE A 49 -0.32 -19.56 -19.73
CA ILE A 49 -1.01 -20.22 -20.85
C ILE A 49 -0.42 -21.60 -21.09
N PHE A 50 0.91 -21.69 -21.14
CA PHE A 50 1.62 -22.94 -21.38
C PHE A 50 1.33 -23.95 -20.28
N ASN A 51 1.36 -23.55 -19.02
CA ASN A 51 1.03 -24.42 -17.87
C ASN A 51 -0.48 -24.58 -17.62
N ASN A 52 -1.33 -24.06 -18.50
CA ASN A 52 -2.80 -24.14 -18.41
C ASN A 52 -3.38 -23.57 -17.10
N TYR A 53 -2.71 -22.58 -16.50
CA TYR A 53 -3.22 -21.83 -15.35
C TYR A 53 -4.33 -20.88 -15.76
N PRO A 54 -5.34 -20.62 -14.90
CA PRO A 54 -6.42 -19.70 -15.22
C PRO A 54 -5.92 -18.25 -15.30
N ILE A 55 -6.12 -17.60 -16.45
CA ILE A 55 -5.88 -16.16 -16.60
C ILE A 55 -7.18 -15.37 -16.42
N PRO A 56 -7.12 -14.08 -16.00
CA PRO A 56 -8.33 -13.31 -15.82
C PRO A 56 -8.99 -12.95 -17.15
N SER A 57 -10.32 -12.79 -17.12
CA SER A 57 -11.15 -12.63 -18.31
C SER A 57 -10.82 -11.39 -19.15
N ILE A 58 -11.09 -11.45 -20.45
CA ILE A 58 -11.10 -10.29 -21.34
C ILE A 58 -12.49 -9.67 -21.32
N PHE A 59 -12.56 -8.35 -21.11
CA PHE A 59 -13.81 -7.61 -21.14
C PHE A 59 -13.96 -6.88 -22.47
N ILE A 60 -15.08 -7.10 -23.14
CA ILE A 60 -15.39 -6.47 -24.42
C ILE A 60 -16.78 -5.81 -24.36
N CYS A 61 -17.00 -4.77 -25.15
CA CYS A 61 -18.33 -4.24 -25.43
C CYS A 61 -18.56 -4.07 -26.92
N ASP A 62 -19.82 -3.93 -27.32
CA ASP A 62 -20.15 -3.66 -28.72
C ASP A 62 -19.49 -2.34 -29.16
N ALA A 63 -18.86 -2.33 -30.35
CA ALA A 63 -18.27 -1.13 -30.95
C ALA A 63 -19.17 -0.63 -32.10
N ASP A 64 -18.96 -1.19 -33.29
CA ASP A 64 -19.71 -0.89 -34.51
C ASP A 64 -20.07 -2.19 -35.26
N ILE A 65 -20.92 -2.07 -36.28
CA ILE A 65 -21.19 -3.14 -37.23
C ILE A 65 -20.51 -2.77 -38.54
N ASP A 66 -19.61 -3.63 -39.00
CA ASP A 66 -19.05 -3.56 -40.34
C ASP A 66 -20.06 -4.15 -41.31
N TYR A 67 -20.72 -3.28 -42.08
CA TYR A 67 -21.74 -3.67 -43.05
C TYR A 67 -21.14 -4.34 -44.31
N ASP A 68 -19.87 -4.06 -44.63
CA ASP A 68 -19.21 -4.61 -45.81
C ASP A 68 -18.80 -6.06 -45.58
N ASN A 69 -18.26 -6.35 -44.40
CA ASN A 69 -17.87 -7.70 -43.98
C ASN A 69 -18.96 -8.43 -43.20
N LEU A 70 -20.13 -7.81 -43.00
CA LEU A 70 -21.26 -8.30 -42.20
C LEU A 70 -20.81 -8.83 -40.83
N SER A 71 -19.94 -8.08 -40.15
CA SER A 71 -19.31 -8.50 -38.90
C SER A 71 -19.58 -7.50 -37.77
N LYS A 72 -19.75 -8.02 -36.56
CA LYS A 72 -19.80 -7.18 -35.35
C LYS A 72 -18.38 -6.89 -34.90
N GLN A 73 -18.09 -5.64 -34.59
CA GLN A 73 -16.85 -5.23 -33.96
C GLN A 73 -17.05 -5.04 -32.46
N TYR A 74 -16.01 -5.32 -31.69
CA TYR A 74 -16.00 -5.22 -30.24
C TYR A 74 -14.85 -4.36 -29.77
N ASN A 75 -15.10 -3.47 -28.82
CA ASN A 75 -14.05 -2.69 -28.16
C ASN A 75 -13.57 -3.42 -26.90
N VAL A 76 -12.24 -3.57 -26.77
CA VAL A 76 -11.62 -4.20 -25.61
C VAL A 76 -11.54 -3.21 -24.46
N LEU A 77 -12.33 -3.46 -23.41
CA LEU A 77 -12.39 -2.63 -22.21
C LEU A 77 -11.28 -2.96 -21.21
N ASP A 78 -11.02 -4.25 -20.98
CA ASP A 78 -9.95 -4.76 -20.12
C ASP A 78 -9.30 -6.01 -20.75
N GLY A 79 -8.00 -6.18 -20.51
CA GLY A 79 -7.21 -7.30 -21.05
C GLY A 79 -6.44 -6.99 -22.33
N ARG A 80 -6.38 -5.72 -22.76
CA ARG A 80 -5.58 -5.27 -23.89
C ARG A 80 -4.12 -5.75 -23.81
N GLN A 81 -3.44 -5.52 -22.68
CA GLN A 81 -2.04 -5.93 -22.53
C GLN A 81 -1.85 -7.45 -22.60
N ARG A 82 -2.86 -8.24 -22.18
CA ARG A 82 -2.83 -9.71 -22.33
C ARG A 82 -2.92 -10.10 -23.80
N LEU A 83 -3.93 -9.60 -24.51
CA LEU A 83 -4.11 -9.86 -25.93
C LEU A 83 -2.89 -9.43 -26.74
N GLU A 84 -2.39 -8.21 -26.52
CA GLU A 84 -1.18 -7.73 -27.18
C GLU A 84 0.02 -8.65 -26.92
N SER A 85 0.22 -9.09 -25.68
CA SER A 85 1.34 -9.99 -25.33
C SER A 85 1.22 -11.35 -26.03
N ILE A 86 0.03 -11.94 -26.03
CA ILE A 86 -0.25 -13.20 -26.73
C ILE A 86 0.03 -13.04 -28.22
N PHE A 87 -0.50 -11.99 -28.86
CA PHE A 87 -0.34 -11.78 -30.29
C PHE A 87 1.11 -11.49 -30.68
N LYS A 88 1.85 -10.76 -29.85
CA LYS A 88 3.29 -10.53 -30.03
C LYS A 88 4.09 -11.82 -29.93
N PHE A 89 3.75 -12.70 -28.98
CA PHE A 89 4.37 -14.02 -28.87
C PHE A 89 4.10 -14.89 -30.11
N LEU A 90 2.84 -14.96 -30.57
CA LEU A 90 2.47 -15.68 -31.80
C LEU A 90 3.18 -15.13 -33.05
N LYS A 91 3.49 -13.83 -33.07
CA LYS A 91 4.26 -13.15 -34.12
C LYS A 91 5.79 -13.30 -33.97
N ASN A 92 6.26 -14.02 -32.95
CA ASN A 92 7.68 -14.21 -32.64
C ASN A 92 8.41 -12.89 -32.33
N GLU A 93 7.73 -11.92 -31.73
CA GLU A 93 8.36 -10.66 -31.31
C GLU A 93 9.19 -10.80 -30.01
N PHE A 94 8.98 -11.86 -29.24
CA PHE A 94 9.79 -12.22 -28.08
C PHE A 94 9.75 -13.73 -27.80
N ASP A 95 10.72 -14.23 -27.03
CA ASP A 95 10.89 -15.63 -26.66
C ASP A 95 10.22 -15.99 -25.31
N TYR A 96 9.90 -17.26 -25.12
CA TYR A 96 9.60 -17.86 -23.81
C TYR A 96 10.58 -19.02 -23.60
N GLU A 97 11.34 -18.97 -22.49
CA GLU A 97 12.42 -19.92 -22.19
C GLU A 97 13.42 -20.11 -23.36
N GLY A 98 13.81 -19.00 -24.01
CA GLY A 98 14.76 -19.02 -25.12
C GLY A 98 14.21 -19.55 -26.45
N ARG A 99 12.91 -19.87 -26.52
CA ARG A 99 12.24 -20.38 -27.73
C ARG A 99 11.15 -19.42 -28.22
N PHE A 100 11.11 -19.17 -29.52
CA PHE A 100 9.99 -18.43 -30.13
C PHE A 100 8.84 -19.39 -30.47
N PHE A 101 7.63 -18.86 -30.67
CA PHE A 101 6.46 -19.68 -31.01
C PHE A 101 6.67 -20.56 -32.26
N LYS A 102 7.42 -20.07 -33.26
CA LYS A 102 7.76 -20.84 -34.47
C LYS A 102 8.59 -22.09 -34.16
N ASP A 103 9.38 -22.07 -33.08
CA ASP A 103 10.30 -23.13 -32.68
C ASP A 103 9.58 -24.23 -31.88
N PHE A 104 8.32 -24.03 -31.50
CA PHE A 104 7.50 -25.01 -30.78
C PHE A 104 7.08 -26.16 -31.71
N ASN A 105 6.95 -27.36 -31.14
CA ASN A 105 6.38 -28.50 -31.85
C ASN A 105 4.85 -28.36 -31.99
N ASP A 106 4.22 -29.23 -32.80
CA ASP A 106 2.78 -29.13 -33.10
C ASP A 106 1.91 -29.28 -31.84
N THR A 107 2.30 -30.13 -30.89
CA THR A 107 1.57 -30.31 -29.62
C THR A 107 1.64 -29.06 -28.74
N GLU A 108 2.81 -28.45 -28.63
CA GLU A 108 3.00 -27.19 -27.89
C GLU A 108 2.23 -26.04 -28.54
N LYS A 109 2.22 -25.98 -29.88
CA LYS A 109 1.44 -24.99 -30.64
C LYS A 109 -0.06 -25.18 -30.41
N ASP A 110 -0.55 -26.41 -30.48
CA ASP A 110 -1.95 -26.73 -30.21
C ASP A 110 -2.37 -26.35 -28.79
N GLN A 111 -1.50 -26.57 -27.80
CA GLN A 111 -1.75 -26.21 -26.41
C GLN A 111 -1.93 -24.70 -26.23
N VAL A 112 -1.06 -23.89 -26.84
CA VAL A 112 -1.18 -22.43 -26.80
C VAL A 112 -2.41 -21.97 -27.59
N LEU A 113 -2.60 -22.42 -28.83
CA LEU A 113 -3.66 -21.92 -29.71
C LEU A 113 -5.06 -22.27 -29.21
N ASN A 114 -5.24 -23.46 -28.62
CA ASN A 114 -6.52 -23.92 -28.09
C ASN A 114 -6.79 -23.48 -26.65
N TYR A 115 -5.85 -22.77 -26.00
CA TYR A 115 -6.05 -22.24 -24.66
C TYR A 115 -7.31 -21.36 -24.62
N SER A 116 -8.24 -21.68 -23.70
CA SER A 116 -9.57 -21.08 -23.64
C SER A 116 -9.59 -19.91 -22.66
N ILE A 117 -9.72 -18.69 -23.19
CA ILE A 117 -9.75 -17.46 -22.41
C ILE A 117 -11.20 -17.11 -22.06
N PRO A 118 -11.53 -16.89 -20.77
CA PRO A 118 -12.83 -16.37 -20.37
C PRO A 118 -13.10 -14.99 -20.96
N ILE A 119 -14.30 -14.80 -21.52
CA ILE A 119 -14.76 -13.53 -22.09
C ILE A 119 -15.95 -13.02 -21.29
N VAL A 120 -15.95 -11.71 -21.00
CA VAL A 120 -17.12 -11.00 -20.49
C VAL A 120 -17.54 -9.98 -21.54
N GLN A 121 -18.63 -10.27 -22.25
CA GLN A 121 -19.23 -9.33 -23.19
C GLN A 121 -20.24 -8.45 -22.47
N ILE A 122 -20.09 -7.14 -22.58
CA ILE A 122 -20.99 -6.13 -22.03
C ILE A 122 -21.80 -5.53 -23.16
N TYR A 123 -23.13 -5.64 -23.09
CA TYR A 123 -24.04 -5.09 -24.09
C TYR A 123 -24.30 -3.60 -23.83
N LEU A 124 -23.26 -2.79 -23.97
CA LEU A 124 -23.30 -1.33 -23.89
C LEU A 124 -22.53 -0.76 -25.08
N LYS A 125 -22.94 0.42 -25.54
CA LYS A 125 -22.18 1.16 -26.55
C LYS A 125 -20.95 1.83 -25.91
N PRO A 126 -19.85 2.08 -26.65
CA PRO A 126 -18.64 2.66 -26.08
C PRO A 126 -18.85 4.06 -25.49
N ASN A 127 -19.86 4.79 -25.97
CA ASN A 127 -20.25 6.11 -25.48
C ASN A 127 -21.05 6.08 -24.15
N GLU A 128 -21.49 4.92 -23.65
CA GLU A 128 -22.15 4.76 -22.35
C GLU A 128 -21.15 4.69 -21.18
N VAL A 129 -20.23 5.65 -21.19
CA VAL A 129 -19.04 5.76 -20.33
C VAL A 129 -19.34 5.57 -18.84
N GLU A 130 -20.37 6.22 -18.32
CA GLU A 130 -20.70 6.20 -16.89
C GLU A 130 -21.14 4.81 -16.42
N LYS A 131 -21.91 4.10 -17.25
CA LYS A 131 -22.36 2.73 -16.96
C LYS A 131 -21.19 1.75 -16.99
N ILE A 132 -20.31 1.88 -17.97
CA ILE A 132 -19.07 1.08 -18.08
C ILE A 132 -18.19 1.29 -16.83
N LYS A 133 -17.97 2.55 -16.43
CA LYS A 133 -17.22 2.89 -15.21
C LYS A 133 -17.84 2.30 -13.95
N GLU A 134 -19.16 2.34 -13.82
CA GLU A 134 -19.87 1.79 -12.68
C GLU A 134 -19.77 0.25 -12.61
N ILE A 135 -19.80 -0.45 -13.76
CA ILE A 135 -19.56 -1.90 -13.84
C ILE A 135 -18.14 -2.23 -13.35
N PHE A 136 -17.11 -1.55 -13.88
CA PHE A 136 -15.73 -1.78 -13.45
C PHE A 136 -15.50 -1.40 -12.00
N LYS A 137 -16.14 -0.33 -11.51
CA LYS A 137 -16.10 0.02 -10.09
C LYS A 137 -16.63 -1.14 -9.26
N ARG A 138 -17.81 -1.70 -9.59
CA ARG A 138 -18.40 -2.83 -8.84
C ARG A 138 -17.55 -4.09 -8.89
N LEU A 139 -16.97 -4.42 -10.04
CA LEU A 139 -16.06 -5.55 -10.19
C LEU A 139 -14.80 -5.39 -9.34
N ASN A 140 -14.21 -4.18 -9.35
CA ASN A 140 -13.00 -3.88 -8.58
C ASN A 140 -13.28 -3.59 -7.09
N THR A 141 -14.51 -3.30 -6.70
CA THR A 141 -14.86 -3.02 -5.29
C THR A 141 -14.75 -4.29 -4.45
N ASN A 142 -14.90 -5.48 -5.06
CA ASN A 142 -14.67 -6.76 -4.40
C ASN A 142 -13.20 -7.21 -4.41
N SER A 143 -12.33 -6.57 -5.20
CA SER A 143 -10.89 -6.85 -5.29
C SER A 143 -10.10 -5.76 -4.57
N ARG A 144 -9.68 -6.01 -3.34
CA ARG A 144 -9.00 -5.02 -2.49
C ARG A 144 -7.64 -4.63 -3.09
N ASN A 145 -7.58 -3.52 -3.81
CA ASN A 145 -6.33 -2.94 -4.27
C ASN A 145 -5.50 -2.41 -3.09
N LEU A 146 -4.22 -2.79 -3.03
CA LEU A 146 -3.27 -2.25 -2.06
C LEU A 146 -3.15 -0.73 -2.26
N ASN A 147 -3.29 0.02 -1.17
CA ASN A 147 -3.02 1.45 -1.14
C ASN A 147 -1.50 1.71 -1.17
N LYS A 148 -1.12 2.99 -1.24
CA LYS A 148 0.30 3.37 -1.29
C LYS A 148 1.07 2.89 -0.06
N ILE A 149 0.48 2.96 1.14
CA ILE A 149 1.12 2.52 2.40
C ILE A 149 1.39 1.03 2.34
N GLU A 150 0.39 0.22 1.98
CA GLU A 150 0.49 -1.23 1.87
C GLU A 150 1.56 -1.67 0.85
N LYS A 151 1.64 -0.98 -0.30
CA LYS A 151 2.66 -1.24 -1.33
C LYS A 151 4.07 -0.90 -0.84
N GLU A 152 4.25 0.30 -0.30
CA GLU A 152 5.52 0.80 0.22
C GLU A 152 6.04 -0.12 1.34
N ALA A 153 5.15 -0.45 2.28
CA ALA A 153 5.47 -1.30 3.42
C ALA A 153 5.79 -2.74 3.01
N THR A 154 5.31 -3.22 1.86
CA THR A 154 5.64 -4.55 1.32
C THR A 154 7.04 -4.56 0.72
N ARG A 155 7.39 -3.52 -0.05
CA ARG A 155 8.71 -3.38 -0.68
C ARG A 155 9.86 -3.29 0.33
N LEU A 156 9.61 -2.68 1.49
CA LEU A 156 10.64 -2.42 2.50
C LEU A 156 10.68 -3.47 3.61
N LEU A 157 10.18 -4.69 3.36
CA LEU A 157 10.07 -5.72 4.39
C LEU A 157 11.38 -6.34 4.85
N GLU A 158 12.43 -6.23 4.05
CA GLU A 158 13.78 -6.67 4.40
C GLU A 158 14.44 -5.80 5.49
N TYR A 159 13.89 -4.60 5.76
CA TYR A 159 14.47 -3.66 6.70
C TYR A 159 13.85 -3.79 8.10
N ASP A 160 14.71 -4.06 9.10
CA ASP A 160 14.33 -4.27 10.51
C ASP A 160 13.40 -3.20 11.07
N PHE A 161 13.62 -1.92 10.73
CA PHE A 161 12.78 -0.83 11.22
C PHE A 161 11.34 -0.89 10.68
N MET A 162 11.16 -1.32 9.41
CA MET A 162 9.83 -1.53 8.83
C MET A 162 9.14 -2.73 9.49
N ILE A 163 9.86 -3.83 9.68
CA ILE A 163 9.35 -5.03 10.35
C ILE A 163 8.86 -4.67 11.76
N LEU A 164 9.71 -4.01 12.54
CA LEU A 164 9.37 -3.54 13.88
C LEU A 164 8.08 -2.70 13.86
N CYS A 165 7.96 -1.72 12.96
CA CYS A 165 6.76 -0.89 12.87
C CYS A 165 5.51 -1.67 12.47
N LYS A 166 5.62 -2.70 11.62
CA LYS A 166 4.51 -3.60 11.28
C LYS A 166 4.07 -4.45 12.47
N ILE A 167 5.00 -4.85 13.33
CA ILE A 167 4.69 -5.59 14.56
C ILE A 167 4.04 -4.67 15.60
N LEU A 168 4.55 -3.44 15.76
CA LEU A 168 3.95 -2.42 16.63
C LEU A 168 2.54 -2.01 16.18
N SER A 169 2.23 -2.12 14.89
CA SER A 169 0.88 -1.91 14.34
C SER A 169 0.04 -3.19 14.21
N ASN A 170 0.54 -4.32 14.74
CA ASN A 170 -0.13 -5.62 14.72
C ASN A 170 -0.56 -6.08 13.30
N ILE A 171 0.20 -5.66 12.28
CA ILE A 171 0.04 -6.11 10.89
C ILE A 171 0.70 -7.48 10.73
N ILE A 172 1.85 -7.66 11.37
CA ILE A 172 2.57 -8.93 11.45
C ILE A 172 2.60 -9.34 12.91
N ARG A 173 2.24 -10.60 13.18
CA ARG A 173 2.45 -11.17 14.51
C ARG A 173 3.88 -11.73 14.61
N PRO A 174 4.55 -11.59 15.77
CA PRO A 174 5.94 -12.02 15.90
C PRO A 174 6.18 -13.50 15.55
N ASN A 175 5.20 -14.36 15.87
CA ASN A 175 5.22 -15.79 15.60
C ASN A 175 4.80 -16.17 14.16
N GLU A 176 4.27 -15.24 13.38
CA GLU A 176 3.85 -15.46 11.99
C GLU A 176 4.86 -14.86 10.99
N PHE A 177 5.95 -14.24 11.48
CA PHE A 177 6.92 -13.52 10.67
C PHE A 177 7.64 -14.42 9.66
N GLU A 178 8.17 -15.57 10.08
CA GLU A 178 8.86 -16.50 9.19
C GLU A 178 7.98 -16.97 8.04
N LYS A 179 6.74 -17.39 8.35
CA LYS A 179 5.76 -17.80 7.36
C LYS A 179 5.42 -16.67 6.38
N TYR A 180 5.25 -15.45 6.89
CA TYR A 180 4.93 -14.29 6.06
C TYR A 180 6.09 -13.90 5.13
N LYS A 181 7.35 -14.06 5.59
CA LYS A 181 8.56 -13.84 4.80
C LYS A 181 8.73 -14.91 3.72
N GLU A 182 8.47 -16.17 4.03
CA GLU A 182 8.45 -17.27 3.05
C GLU A 182 7.41 -16.99 1.94
N GLU A 183 6.18 -16.61 2.30
CA GLU A 183 5.12 -16.27 1.34
C GLU A 183 5.53 -15.12 0.41
N LEU A 184 6.23 -14.10 0.94
CA LEU A 184 6.72 -12.97 0.16
C LEU A 184 7.92 -13.31 -0.71
N ASN A 185 8.87 -14.09 -0.19
CA ASN A 185 10.00 -14.58 -0.97
C ASN A 185 9.50 -15.45 -2.13
N MET A 186 8.43 -16.23 -1.96
CA MET A 186 7.79 -16.93 -3.08
C MET A 186 7.09 -15.97 -4.07
N LEU A 187 6.54 -14.85 -3.60
CA LEU A 187 5.91 -13.82 -4.44
C LEU A 187 6.92 -12.94 -5.19
N PHE A 188 8.16 -12.85 -4.70
CA PHE A 188 9.24 -12.00 -5.23
C PHE A 188 10.52 -12.75 -5.59
N GLN A 189 10.48 -14.09 -5.63
CA GLN A 189 11.61 -14.92 -6.03
C GLN A 189 12.05 -14.47 -7.43
N LYS A 190 13.31 -14.06 -7.51
CA LYS A 190 13.97 -13.54 -8.70
C LYS A 190 13.94 -14.60 -9.80
N ASP A 191 13.43 -14.23 -10.97
CA ASP A 191 13.86 -14.81 -12.24
C ASP A 191 15.39 -14.65 -12.30
N GLU A 192 16.16 -15.73 -12.43
CA GLU A 192 17.64 -15.76 -12.36
C GLU A 192 18.37 -15.01 -13.51
N ASP A 193 17.68 -14.26 -14.37
CA ASP A 193 18.27 -13.72 -15.61
C ASP A 193 18.65 -12.22 -15.58
N ASP A 194 18.48 -11.50 -14.47
CA ASP A 194 18.90 -10.09 -14.36
C ASP A 194 20.33 -9.97 -13.75
N GLU A 195 21.35 -10.21 -14.58
CA GLU A 195 22.79 -10.11 -14.26
C GLU A 195 23.30 -8.67 -13.92
N ASN A 196 22.44 -7.71 -13.58
CA ASN A 196 22.85 -6.34 -13.24
C ASN A 196 22.15 -5.72 -12.02
N GLU A 197 21.78 -6.53 -11.04
CA GLU A 197 21.53 -6.04 -9.67
C GLU A 197 22.37 -6.85 -8.69
N ILE A 198 23.13 -6.09 -7.88
CA ILE A 198 24.04 -6.49 -6.80
C ILE A 198 23.71 -7.88 -6.24
N SER A 199 24.70 -8.78 -6.30
CA SER A 199 24.67 -10.09 -5.65
C SER A 199 24.30 -9.91 -4.18
N LEU A 200 23.09 -10.32 -3.81
CA LEU A 200 22.80 -10.68 -2.44
C LEU A 200 23.42 -12.06 -2.28
N GLU A 201 24.61 -12.10 -1.67
CA GLU A 201 25.28 -13.35 -1.34
C GLU A 201 24.32 -14.26 -0.56
N ASP A 202 24.33 -15.51 -0.99
CA ASP A 202 23.58 -16.62 -0.43
C ASP A 202 23.86 -16.85 1.07
N ASP A 203 22.87 -17.47 1.70
CA ASP A 203 23.01 -18.23 2.95
C ASP A 203 23.29 -17.47 4.25
N GLU A 204 22.30 -16.70 4.73
CA GLU A 204 21.95 -16.79 6.15
C GLU A 204 20.43 -16.92 6.30
N LYS A 205 19.99 -17.93 7.05
CA LYS A 205 18.68 -17.89 7.70
C LYS A 205 18.65 -16.62 8.55
N MET A 206 18.09 -15.55 8.01
CA MET A 206 17.96 -14.29 8.71
C MET A 206 16.80 -14.44 9.69
N ASP A 207 17.10 -15.04 10.85
CA ASP A 207 16.32 -14.87 12.06
C ASP A 207 16.07 -13.36 12.25
N LEU A 208 14.92 -12.97 12.79
CA LEU A 208 14.69 -11.59 13.24
C LEU A 208 15.94 -11.10 13.96
N ASN A 209 16.51 -9.97 13.52
CA ASN A 209 17.69 -9.39 14.15
C ASN A 209 17.52 -9.47 15.67
N PRO A 210 18.47 -10.05 16.44
CA PRO A 210 18.33 -10.21 17.89
C PRO A 210 17.86 -8.93 18.59
N SER A 211 18.25 -7.77 18.03
CA SER A 211 17.83 -6.43 18.47
C SER A 211 16.32 -6.18 18.39
N VAL A 212 15.63 -6.71 17.37
CA VAL A 212 14.17 -6.58 17.18
C VAL A 212 13.43 -7.51 18.13
N SER A 213 13.88 -8.76 18.27
CA SER A 213 13.29 -9.75 19.18
C SER A 213 13.32 -9.28 20.64
N GLU A 214 14.40 -8.61 21.06
CA GLU A 214 14.50 -8.01 22.40
C GLU A 214 13.57 -6.80 22.63
N ILE A 215 13.06 -6.19 21.56
CA ILE A 215 12.12 -5.06 21.65
C ILE A 215 10.69 -5.57 21.80
N ILE A 216 10.31 -6.64 21.09
CA ILE A 216 8.92 -7.09 20.96
C ILE A 216 8.49 -7.96 22.16
N ILE A 217 8.76 -7.46 23.36
CA ILE A 217 8.30 -8.05 24.61
C ILE A 217 7.12 -7.18 25.08
N PRO A 218 5.98 -7.74 25.55
CA PRO A 218 4.77 -6.96 25.83
C PRO A 218 5.00 -5.70 26.66
N GLU A 219 5.86 -5.74 27.67
CA GLU A 219 6.18 -4.61 28.54
C GLU A 219 6.79 -3.41 27.78
N ASN A 220 7.44 -3.66 26.64
CA ASN A 220 8.08 -2.64 25.83
C ASN A 220 7.15 -2.02 24.77
N ILE A 221 6.01 -2.64 24.45
CA ILE A 221 5.19 -2.26 23.27
C ILE A 221 3.68 -2.23 23.50
N ASN A 222 3.19 -2.71 24.65
CA ASN A 222 1.76 -2.84 24.94
C ASN A 222 0.98 -1.52 24.78
N TYR A 223 1.51 -0.40 25.24
CA TYR A 223 0.84 0.90 25.17
C TYR A 223 0.93 1.50 23.78
N ILE A 224 2.00 1.22 23.01
CA ILE A 224 2.06 1.56 21.59
C ILE A 224 0.91 0.87 20.85
N GLN A 225 0.80 -0.46 20.99
CA GLN A 225 -0.27 -1.22 20.35
C GLN A 225 -1.65 -0.75 20.83
N ARG A 226 -1.83 -0.56 22.13
CA ARG A 226 -3.09 -0.10 22.72
C ARG A 226 -3.52 1.26 22.17
N LEU A 227 -2.62 2.24 22.14
CA LEU A 227 -2.93 3.60 21.69
C LEU A 227 -3.27 3.66 20.19
N PHE A 228 -2.58 2.88 19.36
CA PHE A 228 -2.75 2.91 17.90
C PHE A 228 -3.87 2.00 17.39
N LEU A 229 -4.27 0.99 18.16
CA LEU A 229 -5.20 -0.05 17.72
C LEU A 229 -6.49 -0.13 18.54
N GLU A 230 -6.63 0.66 19.61
CA GLU A 230 -7.91 0.80 20.29
C GLU A 230 -8.95 1.40 19.33
N ARG A 231 -10.05 0.66 19.15
CA ARG A 231 -11.07 0.96 18.16
C ARG A 231 -11.71 2.31 18.45
N ASP A 232 -11.73 3.15 17.42
CA ASP A 232 -12.38 4.46 17.41
C ASP A 232 -11.88 5.44 18.50
N LEU A 233 -10.73 5.17 19.13
CA LEU A 233 -10.05 6.16 19.97
C LEU A 233 -9.42 7.23 19.08
N ILE A 234 -8.53 6.84 18.16
CA ILE A 234 -7.81 7.76 17.26
C ILE A 234 -8.02 7.41 15.79
N PHE A 235 -7.96 6.12 15.47
CA PHE A 235 -8.11 5.60 14.13
C PHE A 235 -9.42 4.81 14.04
N THR A 236 -10.14 5.01 12.94
CA THR A 236 -11.34 4.22 12.64
C THR A 236 -10.96 2.77 12.29
N GLU A 237 -11.89 1.83 12.43
CA GLU A 237 -11.67 0.43 11.99
C GLU A 237 -11.22 0.35 10.51
N TYR A 238 -11.77 1.21 9.66
CA TYR A 238 -11.36 1.30 8.26
C TYR A 238 -9.90 1.75 8.12
N GLU A 239 -9.48 2.79 8.85
CA GLU A 239 -8.09 3.28 8.82
C GLU A 239 -7.10 2.25 9.35
N ILE A 240 -7.44 1.55 10.44
CA ILE A 240 -6.66 0.42 10.97
C ILE A 240 -6.53 -0.65 9.89
N GLY A 241 -7.65 -1.05 9.28
CA GLY A 241 -7.68 -2.01 8.19
C GLY A 241 -6.82 -1.59 7.00
N ARG A 242 -6.73 -0.30 6.69
CA ARG A 242 -5.92 0.27 5.58
C ARG A 242 -4.48 0.62 5.98
N GLN A 243 -3.99 0.13 7.12
CA GLN A 243 -2.62 0.34 7.62
C GLN A 243 -2.25 1.82 7.82
N VAL A 244 -3.22 2.71 8.06
CA VAL A 244 -2.95 4.11 8.39
C VAL A 244 -2.12 4.26 9.68
N PRO A 245 -2.37 3.48 10.76
CA PRO A 245 -1.54 3.51 11.97
C PRO A 245 -0.05 3.27 11.70
N LEU A 246 0.30 2.34 10.80
CA LEU A 246 1.68 2.06 10.40
C LEU A 246 2.39 3.31 9.87
N GLN A 247 1.72 4.06 9.00
CA GLN A 247 2.30 5.29 8.45
C GLN A 247 2.57 6.35 9.53
N TYR A 248 1.69 6.45 10.53
CA TYR A 248 1.88 7.37 11.65
C TYR A 248 3.00 6.89 12.58
N LEU A 249 3.09 5.59 12.87
CA LEU A 249 4.19 5.00 13.64
C LEU A 249 5.55 5.26 13.00
N LEU A 250 5.70 4.98 11.70
CA LEU A 250 6.93 5.26 10.95
C LEU A 250 7.34 6.73 11.07
N ASN A 251 6.38 7.64 10.92
CA ASN A 251 6.63 9.07 11.00
C ASN A 251 7.04 9.52 12.40
N ILE A 252 6.35 9.03 13.44
CA ILE A 252 6.61 9.41 14.83
C ILE A 252 7.94 8.83 15.29
N LEU A 253 8.13 7.53 15.14
CA LEU A 253 9.36 6.84 15.55
C LEU A 253 10.56 7.34 14.75
N GLY A 254 10.43 7.49 13.44
CA GLY A 254 11.48 8.08 12.62
C GLY A 254 11.84 9.50 13.06
N SER A 255 10.85 10.30 13.47
CA SER A 255 11.11 11.62 14.04
C SER A 255 11.85 11.59 15.36
N ILE A 256 11.46 10.69 16.27
CA ILE A 256 12.09 10.54 17.59
C ILE A 256 13.52 10.00 17.47
N ILE A 257 13.72 8.99 16.64
CA ILE A 257 15.01 8.32 16.42
C ILE A 257 16.00 9.26 15.75
N LEU A 258 15.57 9.94 14.68
CA LEU A 258 16.43 10.89 13.94
C LEU A 258 16.49 12.27 14.60
N ASN A 259 15.79 12.46 15.72
CA ASN A 259 15.67 13.73 16.44
C ASN A 259 15.32 14.92 15.53
N LYS A 260 14.35 14.74 14.63
CA LYS A 260 13.91 15.78 13.68
C LYS A 260 12.46 15.59 13.28
N ILE A 261 11.76 16.66 12.94
CA ILE A 261 10.39 16.56 12.42
C ILE A 261 10.40 16.13 10.95
N ILE A 262 9.78 14.99 10.67
CA ILE A 262 9.69 14.40 9.33
C ILE A 262 8.65 15.13 8.47
N HIS A 263 8.95 15.31 7.19
CA HIS A 263 8.06 15.93 6.23
C HIS A 263 7.11 14.92 5.58
N ARG A 264 5.81 15.02 5.86
CA ARG A 264 4.75 14.12 5.37
C ARG A 264 4.94 12.66 5.78
N ASN A 265 5.85 11.97 5.11
CA ASN A 265 6.19 10.56 5.30
C ASN A 265 7.71 10.40 5.48
N LEU A 266 8.11 9.47 6.35
CA LEU A 266 9.50 9.05 6.49
C LEU A 266 10.00 8.50 5.14
N ALA A 267 11.18 8.96 4.70
CA ALA A 267 11.72 8.55 3.41
C ALA A 267 12.27 7.12 3.48
N GLU A 268 12.23 6.40 2.35
CA GLU A 268 12.82 5.06 2.21
C GLU A 268 14.28 5.02 2.69
N LYS A 269 15.12 5.94 2.21
CA LYS A 269 16.52 6.04 2.66
C LYS A 269 16.70 6.20 4.18
N GLU A 270 15.71 6.77 4.87
CA GLU A 270 15.75 6.94 6.33
C GLU A 270 15.36 5.64 7.02
N ILE A 271 14.40 4.89 6.48
CA ILE A 271 14.04 3.53 6.95
C ILE A 271 15.24 2.59 6.83
N ILE A 272 15.91 2.62 5.67
CA ILE A 272 17.12 1.82 5.40
C ILE A 272 18.22 2.17 6.41
N ASN A 273 18.57 3.45 6.51
CA ASN A 273 19.64 3.90 7.40
C ASN A 273 19.35 3.58 8.89
N ILE A 274 18.11 3.72 9.36
CA ILE A 274 17.76 3.31 10.74
C ILE A 274 17.96 1.81 10.93
N SER A 275 17.65 1.00 9.91
CA SER A 275 17.77 -0.46 9.97
C SER A 275 19.24 -0.90 9.97
N GLU A 276 20.05 -0.35 9.07
CA GLU A 276 21.49 -0.66 8.98
C GLU A 276 22.28 -0.19 10.22
N SER A 277 21.81 0.86 10.91
CA SER A 277 22.48 1.48 12.07
C SER A 277 21.65 1.40 13.35
N PHE A 278 20.94 0.29 13.57
CA PHE A 278 19.94 0.12 14.64
C PHE A 278 20.48 0.42 16.05
N SER A 279 21.66 -0.12 16.37
CA SER A 279 22.32 0.09 17.67
C SER A 279 22.83 1.52 17.82
N TYR A 280 23.40 2.11 16.77
CA TYR A 280 23.87 3.50 16.78
C TYR A 280 22.72 4.47 17.09
N TYR A 281 21.55 4.21 16.51
CA TYR A 281 20.34 4.99 16.74
C TYR A 281 19.64 4.70 18.08
N ASN A 282 20.15 3.77 18.88
CA ASN A 282 19.57 3.34 20.16
C ASN A 282 18.08 2.98 20.04
N VAL A 283 17.68 2.33 18.94
CA VAL A 283 16.26 2.11 18.61
C VAL A 283 15.52 1.43 19.76
N LYS A 284 16.11 0.39 20.37
CA LYS A 284 15.52 -0.33 21.50
C LYS A 284 15.11 0.59 22.65
N GLU A 285 16.02 1.44 23.11
CA GLU A 285 15.74 2.36 24.21
C GLU A 285 14.73 3.44 23.78
N LYS A 286 14.80 3.92 22.54
CA LYS A 286 13.80 4.85 21.99
C LYS A 286 12.40 4.26 21.92
N ILE A 287 12.25 2.97 21.60
CA ILE A 287 10.93 2.30 21.60
C ILE A 287 10.38 2.18 23.03
N LYS A 288 11.22 1.75 23.99
CA LYS A 288 10.80 1.66 25.40
C LYS A 288 10.35 3.00 25.95
N GLU A 289 11.13 4.04 25.71
CA GLU A 289 10.78 5.41 26.09
C GLU A 289 9.48 5.86 25.40
N TYR A 290 9.31 5.54 24.11
CA TYR A 290 8.08 5.87 23.40
C TYR A 290 6.87 5.11 23.94
N ASN A 291 7.02 3.88 24.42
CA ASN A 291 5.93 3.13 25.07
C ASN A 291 5.42 3.83 26.33
N GLN A 292 6.33 4.41 27.13
CA GLN A 292 5.95 5.24 28.30
C GLN A 292 5.23 6.53 27.86
N VAL A 293 5.66 7.15 26.76
CA VAL A 293 4.95 8.29 26.15
C VAL A 293 3.54 7.87 25.70
N CYS A 294 3.40 6.68 25.09
CA CYS A 294 2.11 6.15 24.68
C CYS A 294 1.20 5.87 25.87
N GLU A 295 1.70 5.35 26.98
CA GLU A 295 0.94 5.21 28.23
C GLU A 295 0.38 6.56 28.68
N LYS A 296 1.24 7.59 28.73
CA LYS A 296 0.83 8.94 29.11
C LYS A 296 -0.23 9.51 28.17
N ILE A 297 -0.02 9.45 26.86
CA ILE A 297 -1.00 9.94 25.87
C ILE A 297 -2.31 9.15 25.96
N TYR A 298 -2.23 7.84 26.18
CA TYR A 298 -3.40 6.99 26.38
C TYR A 298 -4.25 7.46 27.55
N THR A 299 -3.64 7.72 28.71
CA THR A 299 -4.37 8.24 29.88
C THR A 299 -4.97 9.63 29.63
N ILE A 300 -4.27 10.49 28.88
CA ILE A 300 -4.78 11.82 28.50
C ILE A 300 -5.99 11.68 27.57
N PHE A 301 -5.89 10.89 26.51
CA PHE A 301 -6.96 10.73 25.50
C PHE A 301 -8.17 9.96 26.06
N SER A 302 -7.97 9.11 27.05
CA SER A 302 -9.04 8.41 27.76
C SER A 302 -9.71 9.26 28.85
N ASN A 303 -9.20 10.46 29.15
CA ASN A 303 -9.75 11.31 30.19
C ASN A 303 -11.04 11.99 29.70
N SER A 304 -12.15 11.78 30.40
CA SER A 304 -13.48 12.31 30.04
C SER A 304 -13.55 13.84 30.01
N SER A 305 -12.64 14.53 30.71
CA SER A 305 -12.57 15.99 30.74
C SER A 305 -11.80 16.57 29.55
N LEU A 306 -11.09 15.76 28.76
CA LEU A 306 -10.35 16.25 27.61
C LEU A 306 -11.31 16.64 26.48
N GLU A 307 -11.11 17.83 25.92
CA GLU A 307 -11.87 18.28 24.75
C GLU A 307 -11.56 17.42 23.51
N LYS A 308 -12.61 16.97 22.81
CA LYS A 308 -12.53 16.03 21.68
C LYS A 308 -11.58 16.46 20.56
N PHE A 309 -11.37 17.78 20.41
CA PHE A 309 -10.42 18.34 19.44
C PHE A 309 -9.03 17.70 19.55
N TRP A 310 -8.57 17.41 20.77
CA TRP A 310 -7.24 16.88 21.02
C TRP A 310 -7.07 15.44 20.56
N ILE A 311 -8.16 14.66 20.49
CA ILE A 311 -8.15 13.26 20.11
C ILE A 311 -8.17 13.14 18.59
N SER A 312 -6.99 13.25 17.98
CA SER A 312 -6.83 13.10 16.52
C SER A 312 -5.46 12.56 16.16
N LYS A 313 -5.33 11.94 14.98
CA LYS A 313 -4.05 11.44 14.45
C LYS A 313 -2.96 12.52 14.30
N TYR A 314 -3.35 13.78 14.06
CA TYR A 314 -2.38 14.88 13.95
C TYR A 314 -1.84 15.31 15.32
N ASN A 315 -2.72 15.37 16.31
CA ASN A 315 -2.34 15.69 17.68
C ASN A 315 -1.60 14.52 18.34
N LEU A 316 -1.95 13.27 18.00
CA LEU A 316 -1.19 12.08 18.37
C LEU A 316 0.28 12.25 17.95
N TYR A 317 0.54 12.63 16.70
CA TYR A 317 1.90 12.89 16.23
C TYR A 317 2.59 13.98 17.06
N SER A 318 1.93 15.14 17.19
CA SER A 318 2.55 16.32 17.83
C SER A 318 2.82 16.07 19.32
N LEU A 319 1.89 15.48 20.05
CA LEU A 319 2.06 15.13 21.47
C LEU A 319 3.11 14.01 21.64
N SER A 320 3.11 13.01 20.75
CA SER A 320 4.12 11.94 20.76
C SER A 320 5.53 12.49 20.65
N TYR A 321 5.77 13.33 19.63
CA TYR A 321 7.08 13.93 19.42
C TYR A 321 7.45 14.86 20.59
N PHE A 322 6.53 15.72 21.00
CA PHE A 322 6.74 16.69 22.07
C PHE A 322 7.12 16.02 23.41
N PHE A 323 6.36 15.03 23.87
CA PHE A 323 6.65 14.34 25.12
C PHE A 323 7.91 13.47 25.04
N ALA A 324 8.22 12.91 23.87
CA ALA A 324 9.44 12.14 23.68
C ALA A 324 10.72 13.02 23.72
N THR A 325 10.66 14.26 23.23
CA THR A 325 11.79 15.20 23.23
C THR A 325 11.88 16.03 24.51
N ASN A 326 10.76 16.25 25.23
CA ASN A 326 10.70 17.08 26.44
C ASN A 326 10.41 16.26 27.71
N ARG A 327 11.37 15.41 28.10
CA ARG A 327 11.22 14.46 29.23
C ARG A 327 10.96 15.13 30.58
N ASN A 328 11.37 16.39 30.76
CA ASN A 328 11.20 17.12 32.02
C ASN A 328 9.71 17.40 32.36
N ILE A 329 8.81 17.26 31.39
CA ILE A 329 7.36 17.41 31.59
C ILE A 329 6.75 16.13 32.22
N SER A 330 7.56 15.10 32.49
CA SER A 330 7.15 13.87 33.16
C SER A 330 6.52 14.11 34.54
N TYR A 331 6.87 15.20 35.25
CA TYR A 331 6.35 15.49 36.60
C TYR A 331 4.92 16.04 36.65
N SER A 332 4.34 16.50 35.55
CA SER A 332 2.94 16.97 35.57
C SER A 332 1.97 15.80 35.53
N THR A 333 0.96 15.83 36.41
CA THR A 333 -0.09 14.81 36.46
C THR A 333 -0.95 14.85 35.19
N THR A 334 -1.62 13.74 34.84
CA THR A 334 -2.52 13.69 33.68
C THR A 334 -3.59 14.80 33.73
N ASN A 335 -4.12 15.10 34.92
CA ASN A 335 -5.13 16.15 35.09
C ASN A 335 -4.58 17.55 34.80
N GLU A 336 -3.38 17.89 35.28
CA GLU A 336 -2.73 19.17 34.98
C GLU A 336 -2.48 19.35 33.48
N ILE A 337 -2.12 18.28 32.79
CA ILE A 337 -1.91 18.30 31.34
C ILE A 337 -3.23 18.54 30.60
N VAL A 338 -4.28 17.81 30.97
CA VAL A 338 -5.63 17.98 30.39
C VAL A 338 -6.14 19.40 30.62
N GLU A 339 -5.96 19.95 31.82
CA GLU A 339 -6.31 21.33 32.13
C GLU A 339 -5.56 22.32 31.23
N LYS A 340 -4.23 22.23 31.12
CA LYS A 340 -3.43 23.10 30.24
C LYS A 340 -3.89 23.02 28.78
N LEU A 341 -4.13 21.81 28.26
CA LEU A 341 -4.63 21.59 26.91
C LEU A 341 -6.01 22.22 26.68
N ASN A 342 -6.93 22.07 27.63
CA ASN A 342 -8.28 22.66 27.54
C ASN A 342 -8.25 24.18 27.69
N LEU A 343 -7.42 24.72 28.58
CA LEU A 343 -7.21 26.16 28.73
C LEU A 343 -6.66 26.78 27.44
N PHE A 344 -5.78 26.07 26.72
CA PHE A 344 -5.28 26.54 25.43
C PHE A 344 -6.41 26.75 24.41
N LEU A 345 -7.39 25.85 24.35
CA LEU A 345 -8.53 25.98 23.42
C LEU A 345 -9.37 27.24 23.66
N ARG A 346 -9.33 27.79 24.88
CA ARG A 346 -10.04 29.03 25.24
C ARG A 346 -9.28 30.29 24.80
N LYS A 347 -8.02 30.19 24.37
CA LYS A 347 -7.21 31.31 23.84
C LYS A 347 -7.45 31.48 22.33
N ASN A 348 -8.44 32.31 21.96
CA ASN A 348 -8.94 32.44 20.58
C ASN A 348 -7.86 32.63 19.48
N SER A 349 -6.84 33.47 19.69
CA SER A 349 -5.88 33.80 18.62
C SER A 349 -4.87 32.68 18.32
N GLN A 350 -4.27 32.06 19.34
CA GLN A 350 -3.32 30.96 19.16
C GLN A 350 -4.02 29.64 18.83
N PHE A 351 -5.21 29.42 19.41
CA PHE A 351 -6.02 28.24 19.11
C PHE A 351 -6.43 28.20 17.64
N GLU A 352 -6.92 29.30 17.06
CA GLU A 352 -7.32 29.30 15.64
C GLU A 352 -6.15 29.04 14.69
N ILE A 353 -4.94 29.50 15.03
CA ILE A 353 -3.72 29.14 14.29
C ILE A 353 -3.47 27.63 14.38
N TYR A 354 -3.46 27.08 15.59
CA TYR A 354 -3.23 25.65 15.81
C TYR A 354 -4.31 24.79 15.12
N ARG A 355 -5.58 25.15 15.27
CA ARG A 355 -6.73 24.47 14.69
C ARG A 355 -6.63 24.43 13.17
N ARG A 356 -6.39 25.57 12.52
CA ARG A 356 -6.21 25.64 11.07
C ARG A 356 -5.09 24.72 10.61
N LYS A 357 -3.98 24.66 11.35
CA LYS A 357 -2.82 23.79 11.05
C LYS A 357 -3.10 22.31 11.32
N ALA A 358 -3.91 21.98 12.32
CA ALA A 358 -4.35 20.61 12.54
C ALA A 358 -5.30 20.13 11.42
N GLN A 359 -6.08 21.04 10.82
CA GLN A 359 -7.10 20.71 9.82
C GLN A 359 -6.61 20.83 8.36
N GLU A 360 -5.74 21.80 8.04
CA GLU A 360 -5.21 22.07 6.71
C GLU A 360 -3.79 21.48 6.57
N ARG A 361 -3.64 20.42 5.77
CA ARG A 361 -2.34 19.77 5.49
C ARG A 361 -1.59 19.36 6.76
N GLY A 362 -2.29 18.69 7.68
CA GLY A 362 -1.80 18.35 9.02
C GLY A 362 -0.49 17.53 9.10
N ASN A 363 -0.02 16.95 7.99
CA ASN A 363 1.21 16.17 7.92
C ASN A 363 2.42 16.91 7.32
N ASP A 364 2.24 18.14 6.81
CA ASP A 364 3.35 18.93 6.28
C ASP A 364 4.33 19.32 7.41
N LYS A 365 5.63 19.39 7.10
CA LYS A 365 6.70 19.64 8.09
C LYS A 365 6.49 20.96 8.84
N ASN A 366 6.30 22.05 8.12
CA ASN A 366 6.09 23.37 8.71
C ASN A 366 4.90 23.37 9.69
N THR A 367 3.81 22.72 9.30
CA THR A 367 2.62 22.55 10.15
C THR A 367 2.94 21.77 11.43
N ARG A 368 3.75 20.71 11.35
CA ARG A 368 4.20 19.94 12.52
C ARG A 368 5.12 20.75 13.43
N GLU A 369 6.05 21.51 12.86
CA GLU A 369 6.97 22.40 13.58
C GLU A 369 6.22 23.50 14.34
N GLU A 370 5.29 24.20 13.68
CA GLU A 370 4.46 25.22 14.32
C GLU A 370 3.60 24.63 15.45
N ARG A 371 2.98 23.45 15.26
CA ARG A 371 2.25 22.78 16.34
C ARG A 371 3.16 22.41 17.51
N ASN A 372 4.40 22.00 17.25
CA ASN A 372 5.37 21.68 18.31
C ASN A 372 5.79 22.94 19.08
N GLN A 373 6.06 24.06 18.39
CA GLN A 373 6.34 25.35 19.03
C GLN A 373 5.19 25.81 19.94
N ILE A 374 3.94 25.63 19.50
CA ILE A 374 2.77 25.96 20.32
C ILE A 374 2.69 25.04 21.56
N LEU A 375 3.00 23.75 21.43
CA LEU A 375 3.06 22.85 22.59
C LEU A 375 4.17 23.26 23.57
N GLU A 376 5.32 23.71 23.08
CA GLU A 376 6.38 24.29 23.90
C GLU A 376 5.89 25.51 24.68
N GLU A 377 5.14 26.42 24.04
CA GLU A 377 4.54 27.58 24.73
C GLU A 377 3.50 27.19 25.80
N ILE A 378 2.75 26.10 25.59
CA ILE A 378 1.73 25.62 26.55
C ILE A 378 2.39 25.03 27.80
N PHE A 379 3.48 24.27 27.62
CA PHE A 379 4.03 23.44 28.69
C PHE A 379 5.36 23.95 29.27
N ILE A 380 6.09 24.79 28.53
CA ILE A 380 7.39 25.38 28.90
C ILE A 380 7.34 26.91 28.70
N PRO A 381 6.55 27.65 29.50
CA PRO A 381 6.34 29.08 29.28
C PRO A 381 7.58 29.95 29.58
N GLU A 382 8.61 29.44 30.25
CA GLU A 382 9.74 30.22 30.79
C GLU A 382 10.94 30.37 29.82
N GLN A 383 10.83 30.00 28.54
CA GLN A 383 11.93 30.12 27.55
C GLN A 383 11.81 31.33 26.58
N LYS A 384 11.09 32.39 26.94
CA LYS A 384 11.07 33.65 26.16
C LYS A 384 11.57 34.84 26.96
#